data_AF-W7MV98-F1
#
_entry.id   AF-W7MV98-F1
#
_cell.length_a   1.000
_cell.length_b   1.000
_cell.length_c   1.000
_cell.angle_alpha   90.00
_cell.angle_beta   90.00
_cell.angle_gamma   90.00
#
_symmetry.space_group_name_H-M   'P 1'
#
loop_
_entity.id
_entity.type
_entity.pdbx_description
1 polymer ?
#
loop_
_entity_poly.entity_id
_entity_poly.type
_entity_poly.pdbx_seq_one_letter_code
_entity_poly.pdbx_strand_id
1 'polypeptide(L)'
;MGAKDESGFPVSVADTFGQFWRTWLPEDKVYSNYSEIASKNTAFSLGDAPMPIVCFAEVIPGKSPEIGKLMYPGFNKSTRFNLTAYEVTPFEFGSWVGGRVQAFIQTKFLGTSMTQGKPQNKSECVQGFDKLTLMQGTTANAFTAWFIDSFYGIPVFAKRWLEKRQKVNPDINDVPIPRDQYDNPLVQLVNETAMYFDLTFNESLWATYPNPFEDYNEDMKGVSELLLVDGSLTLESNPLRPLIIPERKLDLIIVYEASSDAPNSWVNGTNLINTAVTASQGNIPFPKIPDVNTIVAQNLSFQPTFFGCNASSSTPLLLWLPNAPWTGYTNYSYTQTQFTPNQVDIALENAFQVATYGNGSVDENWPACLACAAIKGSLRRLDIEMPRQCEQCFERHCWNGTVSERKATAGDFDLRPRLDPELSFAKWNESDWEKEESAGGGNANGGDNSAGVKLGHSLVGLVLSLMAMASLL
;
A
#
# COMPACT_ATOMS: atom_id res chain seq x y z
N MET A 1 23.01 8.10 -4.46
CA MET A 1 23.26 7.29 -3.27
C MET A 1 24.59 7.66 -2.65
N GLY A 2 25.71 7.53 -3.37
CA GLY A 2 27.04 7.98 -2.90
C GLY A 2 27.06 9.40 -2.30
N ALA A 3 26.47 10.41 -2.97
CA ALA A 3 26.41 11.77 -2.40
C ALA A 3 25.62 11.89 -1.06
N LYS A 4 24.65 11.00 -0.81
CA LYS A 4 23.90 10.93 0.46
C LYS A 4 24.80 10.35 1.55
N ASP A 5 25.50 9.27 1.23
CA ASP A 5 26.48 8.61 2.10
C ASP A 5 27.67 9.53 2.45
N GLU A 6 28.27 10.19 1.45
CA GLU A 6 29.33 11.20 1.64
C GLU A 6 28.90 12.37 2.52
N SER A 7 27.59 12.67 2.56
CA SER A 7 27.00 13.69 3.44
C SER A 7 26.71 13.18 4.86
N GLY A 8 27.04 11.92 5.16
CA GLY A 8 26.87 11.29 6.47
C GLY A 8 25.45 10.79 6.76
N PHE A 9 24.61 10.61 5.74
CA PHE A 9 23.26 10.07 5.89
C PHE A 9 23.20 8.58 5.54
N PRO A 10 22.39 7.79 6.27
CA PRO A 10 22.28 6.36 6.02
C PRO A 10 21.68 6.08 4.64
N VAL A 11 22.23 5.10 3.95
CA VAL A 11 21.73 4.59 2.66
C VAL A 11 21.09 3.23 2.88
N SER A 12 20.05 2.93 2.12
CA SER A 12 19.47 1.59 2.13
C SER A 12 18.90 1.19 0.77
N VAL A 13 18.35 -0.01 0.70
CA VAL A 13 17.71 -0.55 -0.49
C VAL A 13 16.56 0.34 -0.99
N ALA A 14 15.92 1.10 -0.10
CA ALA A 14 14.92 2.08 -0.47
C ALA A 14 15.51 3.20 -1.37
N ASP A 15 16.74 3.64 -1.13
CA ASP A 15 17.40 4.62 -1.99
C ASP A 15 17.65 4.05 -3.40
N THR A 16 18.18 2.83 -3.49
CA THR A 16 18.47 2.16 -4.76
C THR A 16 17.21 1.92 -5.58
N PHE A 17 16.17 1.39 -4.94
CA PHE A 17 14.90 1.13 -5.57
C PHE A 17 14.22 2.42 -6.06
N GLY A 18 14.27 3.47 -5.24
CA GLY A 18 13.75 4.79 -5.61
C GLY A 18 14.42 5.37 -6.84
N GLN A 19 15.74 5.27 -6.94
CA GLN A 19 16.50 5.74 -8.12
C GLN A 19 16.24 4.88 -9.35
N PHE A 20 16.05 3.57 -9.21
CA PHE A 20 15.69 2.71 -10.32
C PHE A 20 14.36 3.10 -10.94
N TRP A 21 13.31 3.27 -10.13
CA TRP A 21 12.00 3.62 -10.69
C TRP A 21 11.92 5.04 -11.23
N ARG A 22 12.82 5.93 -10.78
CA ARG A 22 12.98 7.24 -11.39
C ARG A 22 13.25 7.15 -12.90
N THR A 23 13.89 6.09 -13.39
CA THR A 23 14.19 5.91 -14.83
C THR A 23 12.94 5.83 -15.70
N TRP A 24 11.78 5.53 -15.10
CA TRP A 24 10.47 5.49 -15.77
C TRP A 24 9.65 6.78 -15.62
N LEU A 25 10.13 7.74 -14.82
CA LEU A 25 9.49 9.04 -14.67
C LEU A 25 10.04 10.01 -15.72
N PRO A 26 9.18 10.81 -16.39
CA PRO A 26 9.65 11.81 -17.37
C PRO A 26 10.58 12.83 -16.71
N GLU A 27 11.76 13.06 -17.29
CA GLU A 27 12.79 13.96 -16.71
C GLU A 27 12.27 15.38 -16.42
N ASP A 28 11.30 15.86 -17.20
CA ASP A 28 10.68 17.18 -17.10
C ASP A 28 9.53 17.26 -16.08
N LYS A 29 9.13 16.13 -15.46
CA LYS A 29 7.96 16.04 -14.57
C LYS A 29 8.27 15.54 -13.15
N VAL A 30 9.55 15.36 -12.80
CA VAL A 30 9.94 14.88 -11.47
C VAL A 30 10.20 16.07 -10.55
N TYR A 31 9.38 16.25 -9.52
CA TYR A 31 9.77 17.09 -8.38
C TYR A 31 11.06 16.52 -7.80
N SER A 32 12.07 17.36 -7.58
CA SER A 32 13.33 16.87 -7.01
C SER A 32 13.11 16.43 -5.56
N ASN A 33 12.35 17.23 -4.81
CA ASN A 33 12.01 16.99 -3.41
C ASN A 33 10.48 16.90 -3.23
N TYR A 34 10.00 16.09 -2.29
CA TYR A 34 8.57 15.92 -2.03
C TYR A 34 7.92 17.22 -1.53
N SER A 35 8.64 18.00 -0.73
CA SER A 35 8.18 19.33 -0.27
C SER A 35 8.02 20.35 -1.41
N GLU A 36 8.65 20.15 -2.57
CA GLU A 36 8.50 21.08 -3.70
C GLU A 36 7.11 21.02 -4.33
N ILE A 37 6.32 19.98 -4.06
CA ILE A 37 4.93 19.88 -4.51
C ILE A 37 4.11 21.07 -3.98
N ALA A 38 4.44 21.62 -2.80
CA ALA A 38 3.80 22.81 -2.24
C ALA A 38 4.34 24.15 -2.77
N SER A 39 5.34 24.11 -3.67
CA SER A 39 5.92 25.32 -4.24
C SER A 39 4.92 26.08 -5.11
N LYS A 40 5.21 27.35 -5.39
CA LYS A 40 4.38 28.16 -6.29
C LYS A 40 4.30 27.54 -7.68
N ASN A 41 3.14 27.68 -8.32
CA ASN A 41 2.85 27.26 -9.70
C ASN A 41 2.88 25.74 -9.94
N THR A 42 2.80 24.93 -8.88
CA THR A 42 2.51 23.50 -9.01
C THR A 42 1.01 23.27 -9.12
N ALA A 43 0.60 22.14 -9.70
CA ALA A 43 -0.82 21.74 -9.77
C ALA A 43 -1.49 21.75 -8.38
N PHE A 44 -0.77 21.33 -7.33
CA PHE A 44 -1.28 21.37 -5.96
C PHE A 44 -1.47 22.81 -5.46
N SER A 45 -0.46 23.69 -5.62
CA SER A 45 -0.54 25.08 -5.14
C SER A 45 -1.61 25.92 -5.86
N LEU A 46 -1.97 25.53 -7.08
CA LEU A 46 -3.04 26.15 -7.88
C LEU A 46 -4.43 25.59 -7.56
N GLY A 47 -4.52 24.50 -6.80
CA GLY A 47 -5.78 23.82 -6.50
C GLY A 47 -6.27 22.89 -7.62
N ASP A 48 -5.44 22.61 -8.63
CA ASP A 48 -5.76 21.71 -9.74
C ASP A 48 -5.59 20.22 -9.37
N ALA A 49 -4.89 19.94 -8.27
CA ALA A 49 -4.68 18.59 -7.74
C ALA A 49 -4.86 18.55 -6.22
N PRO A 50 -5.34 17.43 -5.63
CA PRO A 50 -5.42 17.27 -4.19
C PRO A 50 -4.02 17.19 -3.55
N MET A 51 -3.94 17.44 -2.24
CA MET A 51 -2.71 17.25 -1.49
C MET A 51 -2.31 15.77 -1.50
N PRO A 52 -1.11 15.40 -1.97
CA PRO A 52 -0.63 14.03 -1.86
C PRO A 52 -0.23 13.73 -0.42
N ILE A 53 -0.61 12.54 0.06
CA ILE A 53 -0.30 12.06 1.40
C ILE A 53 0.25 10.65 1.24
N VAL A 54 1.43 10.41 1.78
CA VAL A 54 2.12 9.12 1.77
C VAL A 54 2.16 8.57 3.19
N CYS A 55 2.08 7.25 3.32
CA CYS A 55 2.18 6.55 4.61
C CYS A 55 3.40 5.63 4.64
N PHE A 56 4.12 5.63 5.76
CA PHE A 56 5.14 4.64 6.07
C PHE A 56 4.79 3.90 7.34
N ALA A 57 5.16 2.63 7.38
CA ALA A 57 5.22 1.85 8.60
C ALA A 57 6.61 1.93 9.22
N GLU A 58 6.72 1.52 10.48
CA GLU A 58 7.97 1.52 11.23
C GLU A 58 8.24 0.15 11.84
N VAL A 59 9.51 -0.26 11.83
CA VAL A 59 10.02 -1.34 12.65
C VAL A 59 10.86 -0.77 13.79
N ILE A 60 10.69 -1.31 14.99
CA ILE A 60 11.35 -0.78 16.19
C ILE A 60 12.22 -1.89 16.79
N PRO A 61 13.57 -1.73 16.81
CA PRO A 61 14.48 -2.69 17.41
C PRO A 61 14.07 -3.07 18.84
N GLY A 62 14.00 -4.38 19.11
CA GLY A 62 13.61 -4.93 20.42
C GLY A 62 12.13 -4.79 20.80
N LYS A 63 11.29 -4.13 19.99
CA LYS A 63 9.83 -4.02 20.21
C LYS A 63 9.01 -4.69 19.10
N SER A 64 9.41 -4.54 17.84
CA SER A 64 8.75 -5.19 16.71
C SER A 64 8.92 -6.70 16.76
N PRO A 65 7.91 -7.48 16.33
CA PRO A 65 8.10 -8.91 16.18
C PRO A 65 9.13 -9.20 15.09
N GLU A 66 9.82 -10.33 15.25
CA GLU A 66 10.86 -10.78 14.34
C GLU A 66 10.67 -12.27 13.99
N ILE A 67 11.08 -12.65 12.79
CA ILE A 67 11.23 -14.06 12.40
C ILE A 67 12.65 -14.21 11.86
N GLY A 68 13.46 -15.06 12.51
CA GLY A 68 14.87 -15.20 12.13
C GLY A 68 15.64 -13.88 12.18
N LYS A 69 15.37 -13.02 13.18
CA LYS A 69 15.94 -11.66 13.34
C LYS A 69 15.52 -10.63 12.30
N LEU A 70 14.65 -10.99 11.35
CA LEU A 70 14.04 -10.03 10.43
C LEU A 70 12.80 -9.45 11.10
N MET A 71 12.89 -8.18 11.47
CA MET A 71 11.77 -7.44 12.05
C MET A 71 10.70 -7.23 10.99
N TYR A 72 9.44 -7.18 11.41
CA TYR A 72 8.35 -6.70 10.55
C TYR A 72 7.46 -5.75 11.33
N PRO A 73 6.77 -4.82 10.66
CA PRO A 73 5.82 -3.94 11.32
C PRO A 73 4.60 -4.79 11.69
N GLY A 74 4.63 -5.39 12.88
CA GLY A 74 3.78 -6.52 13.21
C GLY A 74 3.18 -6.50 14.60
N PHE A 75 2.12 -7.28 14.74
CA PHE A 75 1.20 -7.26 15.86
C PHE A 75 1.68 -8.06 17.06
N ASN A 76 1.80 -7.41 18.22
CA ASN A 76 1.38 -8.05 19.46
C ASN A 76 -0.02 -7.55 19.84
N LYS A 77 -0.78 -8.31 20.62
CA LYS A 77 -2.19 -7.99 20.98
C LYS A 77 -2.36 -6.60 21.62
N SER A 78 -1.28 -6.03 22.16
CA SER A 78 -1.26 -4.76 22.88
C SER A 78 -0.78 -3.55 22.05
N THR A 79 -0.14 -3.75 20.89
CA THR A 79 0.48 -2.64 20.11
C THR A 79 -0.20 -2.35 18.78
N ARG A 80 -1.24 -3.10 18.37
CA ARG A 80 -1.93 -2.95 17.07
C ARG A 80 -2.22 -1.48 16.68
N PHE A 81 -2.79 -0.70 17.58
CA PHE A 81 -3.04 0.72 17.33
C PHE A 81 -1.81 1.61 17.49
N ASN A 82 -0.93 1.29 18.44
CA ASN A 82 0.27 2.06 18.79
C ASN A 82 1.45 1.87 17.80
N LEU A 83 1.25 1.08 16.73
CA LEU A 83 2.23 0.97 15.64
C LEU A 83 2.22 2.28 14.84
N THR A 84 3.39 2.92 14.75
CA THR A 84 3.55 4.22 14.11
C THR A 84 3.35 4.12 12.61
N ALA A 85 2.18 4.56 12.15
CA ALA A 85 2.01 4.99 10.77
C ALA A 85 2.52 6.44 10.68
N TYR A 86 3.61 6.65 9.97
CA TYR A 86 4.08 7.99 9.63
C TYR A 86 3.33 8.50 8.42
N GLU A 87 2.95 9.75 8.48
CA GLU A 87 2.39 10.51 7.38
C GLU A 87 3.47 11.42 6.81
N VAL A 88 3.53 11.49 5.47
CA VAL A 88 4.33 12.46 4.74
C VAL A 88 3.44 13.27 3.83
N THR A 89 3.43 14.59 4.04
CA THR A 89 2.81 15.57 3.15
C THR A 89 3.90 16.49 2.59
N PRO A 90 3.59 17.30 1.56
CA PRO A 90 4.51 18.34 1.11
C PRO A 90 4.89 19.35 2.21
N PHE A 91 4.09 19.46 3.27
CA PHE A 91 4.34 20.39 4.37
C PHE A 91 5.06 19.74 5.54
N GLU A 92 4.66 18.53 5.93
CA GLU A 92 5.08 17.93 7.19
C GLU A 92 5.20 16.41 7.16
N PHE A 93 6.11 15.91 8.00
CA PHE A 93 6.40 14.51 8.26
C PHE A 93 6.17 14.24 9.75
N GLY A 94 5.46 13.18 10.09
CA GLY A 94 5.19 12.86 11.50
C GLY A 94 4.16 11.77 11.67
N SER A 95 3.57 11.68 12.86
CA SER A 95 2.46 10.75 13.10
C SER A 95 1.36 11.40 13.93
N TRP A 96 0.13 10.95 13.71
CA TRP A 96 -1.04 11.34 14.48
C TRP A 96 -1.18 10.49 15.75
N VAL A 97 -2.31 10.67 16.46
CA VAL A 97 -2.72 9.80 17.57
C VAL A 97 -2.66 8.32 17.18
N GLY A 98 -2.08 7.50 18.06
CA GLY A 98 -1.75 6.10 17.77
C GLY A 98 -0.35 5.89 17.19
N GLY A 99 0.34 6.94 16.77
CA GLY A 99 1.79 6.89 16.60
C GLY A 99 2.52 7.10 17.92
N ARG A 100 3.76 6.62 18.03
CA ARG A 100 4.60 6.85 19.22
C ARG A 100 5.25 8.24 19.26
N VAL A 101 5.20 9.01 18.15
CA VAL A 101 5.72 10.39 18.08
C VAL A 101 4.63 11.42 18.42
N GLN A 102 3.48 11.38 17.74
CA GLN A 102 2.37 12.36 17.87
C GLN A 102 2.81 13.81 17.71
N ALA A 103 3.72 14.05 16.76
CA ALA A 103 4.26 15.35 16.41
C ALA A 103 4.71 15.33 14.95
N PHE A 104 4.92 16.52 14.40
CA PHE A 104 5.28 16.75 13.01
C PHE A 104 6.46 17.70 12.89
N ILE A 105 7.32 17.46 11.92
CA ILE A 105 8.37 18.37 11.45
C ILE A 105 8.07 18.78 10.01
N GLN A 106 8.54 19.95 9.57
CA GLN A 106 8.44 20.32 8.17
C GLN A 106 9.22 19.34 7.29
N THR A 107 8.56 18.75 6.28
CA THR A 107 9.16 17.74 5.38
C THR A 107 10.44 18.23 4.72
N LYS A 108 10.46 19.53 4.36
CA LYS A 108 11.62 20.19 3.77
C LYS A 108 12.90 20.08 4.62
N PHE A 109 12.76 19.96 5.94
CA PHE A 109 13.87 19.91 6.89
C PHE A 109 14.08 18.52 7.52
N LEU A 110 13.50 17.47 6.95
CA LEU A 110 13.44 16.12 7.52
C LEU A 110 14.82 15.52 7.89
N GLY A 111 15.88 15.86 7.14
CA GLY A 111 17.23 15.38 7.43
C GLY A 111 17.96 16.17 8.54
N THR A 112 17.33 17.17 9.14
CA THR A 112 17.97 18.01 10.17
C THR A 112 18.07 17.24 11.47
N SER A 113 19.26 17.21 12.07
CA SER A 113 19.45 16.62 13.41
C SER A 113 18.72 17.45 14.48
N MET A 114 17.86 16.78 15.24
CA MET A 114 17.03 17.38 16.28
C MET A 114 17.27 16.66 17.61
N THR A 115 17.01 17.32 18.73
CA THR A 115 16.88 16.70 20.05
C THR A 115 15.91 17.52 20.88
N GLN A 116 15.01 16.86 21.61
CA GLN A 116 14.01 17.53 22.46
C GLN A 116 13.20 18.61 21.71
N GLY A 117 12.87 18.34 20.43
CA GLY A 117 12.13 19.24 19.56
C GLY A 117 12.90 20.50 19.11
N LYS A 118 14.23 20.53 19.23
CA LYS A 118 15.08 21.65 18.80
C LYS A 118 16.22 21.16 17.90
N PRO A 119 16.66 21.95 16.92
CA PRO A 119 17.81 21.58 16.10
C PRO A 119 19.08 21.52 16.97
N GLN A 120 19.87 20.45 16.80
CA GLN A 120 21.15 20.30 17.51
C GLN A 120 22.14 21.38 17.06
N ASN A 121 22.17 21.69 15.76
CA ASN A 121 22.88 22.84 15.20
C ASN A 121 21.90 23.98 14.90
N LYS A 122 22.02 25.10 15.62
CA LYS A 122 21.11 26.25 15.47
C LYS A 122 21.41 27.13 14.25
N SER A 123 22.56 26.95 13.62
CA SER A 123 23.02 27.81 12.52
C SER A 123 22.64 27.26 11.15
N GLU A 124 22.29 25.97 11.06
CA GLU A 124 22.13 25.26 9.80
C GLU A 124 20.94 24.30 9.85
N CYS A 125 20.36 24.02 8.68
CA CYS A 125 19.30 23.03 8.50
C CYS A 125 19.59 22.23 7.23
N VAL A 126 19.14 20.97 7.21
CA VAL A 126 19.32 20.08 6.07
C VAL A 126 18.09 20.17 5.18
N GLN A 127 18.29 20.39 3.88
CA GLN A 127 17.23 20.39 2.88
C GLN A 127 17.50 19.34 1.82
N GLY A 128 16.44 18.81 1.22
CA GLY A 128 16.53 17.86 0.12
C GLY A 128 16.82 16.42 0.54
N PHE A 129 16.76 16.11 1.84
CA PHE A 129 16.66 14.72 2.32
C PHE A 129 15.34 14.08 1.86
N ASP A 130 14.30 14.89 1.70
CA ASP A 130 12.96 14.49 1.26
C ASP A 130 12.86 14.25 -0.25
N LYS A 131 13.89 13.68 -0.88
CA LYS A 131 13.85 13.35 -2.32
C LYS A 131 12.60 12.55 -2.66
N LEU A 132 11.92 12.92 -3.74
CA LEU A 132 10.73 12.19 -4.20
C LEU A 132 11.05 10.69 -4.42
N THR A 133 12.24 10.39 -4.93
CA THR A 133 12.72 9.02 -5.11
C THR A 133 12.90 8.27 -3.80
N LEU A 134 13.35 8.91 -2.72
CA LEU A 134 13.46 8.26 -1.41
C LEU A 134 12.06 7.93 -0.86
N MET A 135 11.11 8.86 -0.99
CA MET A 135 9.72 8.63 -0.59
C MET A 135 9.12 7.46 -1.38
N GLN A 136 9.29 7.45 -2.69
CA GLN A 136 8.86 6.37 -3.58
C GLN A 136 9.51 5.03 -3.22
N GLY A 137 10.83 5.02 -3.00
CA GLY A 137 11.56 3.84 -2.56
C GLY A 137 11.06 3.29 -1.23
N THR A 138 10.79 4.17 -0.27
CA THR A 138 10.22 3.81 1.03
C THR A 138 8.81 3.24 0.90
N THR A 139 7.96 3.80 0.04
CA THR A 139 6.60 3.27 -0.19
C THR A 139 6.55 1.91 -0.87
N ALA A 140 7.67 1.44 -1.43
CA ALA A 140 7.69 0.23 -2.23
C ALA A 140 8.65 -0.82 -1.70
N ASN A 141 9.51 -0.50 -0.72
CA ASN A 141 10.52 -1.42 -0.18
C ASN A 141 9.93 -2.67 0.52
N ALA A 142 8.60 -2.82 0.58
CA ALA A 142 7.94 -4.09 0.80
C ALA A 142 8.54 -5.23 -0.02
N PHE A 143 8.90 -4.97 -1.29
CA PHE A 143 9.49 -5.98 -2.20
C PHE A 143 10.62 -6.78 -1.55
N THR A 144 11.42 -6.15 -0.67
CA THR A 144 12.52 -6.80 0.04
C THR A 144 12.00 -7.93 0.91
N ALA A 145 10.94 -7.69 1.68
CA ALA A 145 10.29 -8.70 2.50
C ALA A 145 9.72 -9.85 1.64
N TRP A 146 9.11 -9.57 0.47
CA TRP A 146 8.62 -10.66 -0.40
C TRP A 146 9.73 -11.57 -0.94
N PHE A 147 10.86 -11.00 -1.34
CA PHE A 147 11.96 -11.80 -1.87
C PHE A 147 12.68 -12.57 -0.78
N ILE A 148 12.79 -11.99 0.40
CA ILE A 148 13.24 -12.65 1.61
C ILE A 148 12.30 -13.82 1.96
N ASP A 149 10.98 -13.59 1.90
CA ASP A 149 9.98 -14.65 2.08
C ASP A 149 10.20 -15.80 1.11
N SER A 150 10.43 -15.48 -0.16
CA SER A 150 10.63 -16.45 -1.22
C SER A 150 11.97 -17.19 -1.10
N PHE A 151 13.05 -16.48 -0.74
CA PHE A 151 14.39 -17.03 -0.68
C PHE A 151 14.62 -17.89 0.58
N TYR A 152 14.21 -17.40 1.75
CA TYR A 152 14.43 -18.09 3.02
C TYR A 152 13.25 -18.96 3.46
N GLY A 153 12.09 -18.83 2.82
CA GLY A 153 10.85 -19.45 3.30
C GLY A 153 10.34 -18.85 4.61
N ILE A 154 10.68 -17.58 4.88
CA ILE A 154 10.33 -16.87 6.12
C ILE A 154 9.17 -15.90 5.82
N PRO A 155 7.97 -16.06 6.38
CA PRO A 155 6.82 -15.25 5.99
C PRO A 155 6.77 -13.88 6.69
N VAL A 156 7.74 -13.01 6.41
CA VAL A 156 7.84 -11.61 6.90
C VAL A 156 6.80 -10.73 6.21
N PHE A 157 6.58 -10.92 4.91
CA PHE A 157 5.60 -10.17 4.13
C PHE A 157 4.17 -10.74 4.26
N ALA A 158 4.02 -12.07 4.36
CA ALA A 158 2.76 -12.77 4.09
C ALA A 158 1.52 -12.21 4.83
N LYS A 159 0.68 -11.48 4.08
CA LYS A 159 -0.58 -10.90 4.55
C LYS A 159 -1.62 -11.88 5.10
N ARG A 160 -1.55 -13.19 4.76
CA ARG A 160 -2.43 -14.27 5.29
C ARG A 160 -2.04 -15.65 4.75
N TRP A 161 -1.09 -16.34 5.38
CA TRP A 161 -0.96 -17.81 5.29
C TRP A 161 -0.49 -18.36 6.64
N LEU A 162 -1.40 -18.39 7.61
CA LEU A 162 -1.14 -18.86 8.97
C LEU A 162 -1.32 -20.38 9.13
N GLU A 163 -2.03 -21.05 8.21
CA GLU A 163 -2.51 -22.42 8.43
C GLU A 163 -1.69 -23.54 7.77
N LYS A 164 -0.67 -23.22 6.96
CA LYS A 164 0.25 -24.22 6.37
C LYS A 164 1.73 -23.89 6.63
N ARG A 165 2.06 -23.56 7.88
CA ARG A 165 3.44 -23.21 8.28
C ARG A 165 4.29 -24.46 8.52
N GLN A 166 5.39 -24.59 7.79
CA GLN A 166 6.55 -25.32 8.32
C GLN A 166 7.12 -24.50 9.47
N LYS A 167 7.42 -25.17 10.59
CA LYS A 167 8.19 -24.57 11.69
C LYS A 167 9.59 -24.29 11.16
N VAL A 168 9.95 -23.02 10.99
CA VAL A 168 11.32 -22.63 10.66
C VAL A 168 12.19 -22.91 11.89
N ASN A 169 13.40 -23.42 11.62
CA ASN A 169 14.40 -23.79 12.59
C ASN A 169 14.82 -22.56 13.44
N PRO A 170 14.75 -22.61 14.79
CA PRO A 170 15.05 -21.48 15.66
C PRO A 170 16.52 -21.01 15.72
N ASP A 171 17.46 -21.71 15.08
CA ASP A 171 18.92 -21.47 15.21
C ASP A 171 19.53 -20.46 14.21
N ILE A 172 18.73 -19.59 13.58
CA ILE A 172 19.24 -18.61 12.61
C ILE A 172 19.79 -17.38 13.37
N ASN A 173 21.09 -17.42 13.69
CA ASN A 173 21.81 -16.41 14.48
C ASN A 173 22.15 -15.12 13.71
N ASP A 174 21.84 -15.08 12.44
CA ASP A 174 21.84 -13.99 11.45
C ASP A 174 21.19 -14.66 10.22
N VAL A 175 20.66 -13.95 9.24
CA VAL A 175 20.24 -14.62 7.99
C VAL A 175 21.34 -14.45 6.93
N PRO A 176 22.54 -15.04 7.11
CA PRO A 176 23.60 -14.86 6.13
C PRO A 176 23.11 -15.49 4.83
N ILE A 177 23.19 -14.71 3.74
CA ILE A 177 23.10 -15.30 2.42
C ILE A 177 24.28 -16.27 2.31
N PRO A 178 24.09 -17.54 1.90
CA PRO A 178 25.20 -18.41 1.60
C PRO A 178 26.11 -17.75 0.54
N ARG A 179 27.43 -17.85 0.67
CA ARG A 179 28.37 -17.17 -0.26
C ARG A 179 28.14 -17.58 -1.73
N ASP A 180 27.68 -18.80 -1.96
CA ASP A 180 27.30 -19.34 -3.26
C ASP A 180 25.96 -18.82 -3.80
N GLN A 181 25.23 -18.03 -3.00
CA GLN A 181 23.93 -17.44 -3.32
C GLN A 181 23.94 -15.91 -3.34
N TYR A 182 25.13 -15.27 -3.28
CA TYR A 182 25.26 -13.80 -3.30
C TYR A 182 24.67 -13.18 -4.57
N ASP A 183 24.79 -13.88 -5.69
CA ASP A 183 24.25 -13.46 -6.99
C ASP A 183 22.80 -13.94 -7.19
N ASN A 184 22.15 -14.48 -6.15
CA ASN A 184 20.76 -14.89 -6.26
C ASN A 184 19.88 -13.64 -6.42
N PRO A 185 19.14 -13.51 -7.53
CA PRO A 185 18.46 -12.27 -7.86
C PRO A 185 17.37 -11.87 -6.86
N LEU A 186 16.89 -12.80 -6.02
CA LEU A 186 15.94 -12.50 -4.94
C LEU A 186 16.58 -11.65 -3.82
N VAL A 187 17.88 -11.80 -3.57
CA VAL A 187 18.57 -11.11 -2.46
C VAL A 187 19.71 -10.21 -2.94
N GLN A 188 20.06 -10.26 -4.23
CA GLN A 188 21.18 -9.53 -4.82
C GLN A 188 21.14 -8.03 -4.53
N LEU A 189 19.99 -7.38 -4.74
CA LEU A 189 19.87 -5.94 -4.49
C LEU A 189 20.18 -5.56 -3.03
N VAL A 190 19.70 -6.36 -2.08
CA VAL A 190 19.96 -6.16 -0.65
C VAL A 190 21.43 -6.41 -0.34
N ASN A 191 21.97 -7.52 -0.85
CA ASN A 191 23.35 -7.92 -0.63
C ASN A 191 24.35 -6.90 -1.18
N GLU A 192 24.16 -6.47 -2.43
CA GLU A 192 25.05 -5.49 -3.06
C GLU A 192 24.95 -4.12 -2.39
N THR A 193 23.75 -3.68 -2.00
CA THR A 193 23.58 -2.43 -1.25
C THR A 193 24.33 -2.53 0.08
N ALA A 194 24.20 -3.64 0.80
CA ALA A 194 24.89 -3.87 2.05
C ALA A 194 26.42 -3.87 1.87
N MET A 195 26.93 -4.60 0.88
CA MET A 195 28.35 -4.66 0.58
C MET A 195 28.95 -3.31 0.15
N TYR A 196 28.24 -2.54 -0.67
CA TYR A 196 28.73 -1.28 -1.22
C TYR A 196 28.86 -0.19 -0.13
N PHE A 197 27.91 -0.15 0.79
CA PHE A 197 27.84 0.87 1.86
C PHE A 197 28.34 0.38 3.23
N ASP A 198 29.05 -0.75 3.29
CA ASP A 198 29.58 -1.35 4.53
C ASP A 198 28.50 -1.56 5.62
N LEU A 199 27.32 -2.02 5.20
CA LEU A 199 26.18 -2.32 6.06
C LEU A 199 26.03 -3.83 6.25
N THR A 200 25.35 -4.23 7.32
CA THR A 200 24.80 -5.58 7.42
C THR A 200 23.58 -5.73 6.51
N PHE A 201 23.23 -6.98 6.20
CA PHE A 201 22.00 -7.30 5.46
C PHE A 201 20.79 -6.62 6.09
N ASN A 202 20.61 -6.76 7.40
CA ASN A 202 19.48 -6.18 8.13
C ASN A 202 19.45 -4.64 8.12
N GLU A 203 20.60 -3.98 8.23
CA GLU A 203 20.68 -2.50 8.17
C GLU A 203 20.26 -1.97 6.80
N SER A 204 20.56 -2.70 5.72
CA SER A 204 20.21 -2.29 4.35
C SER A 204 18.73 -2.42 3.99
N LEU A 205 17.92 -3.16 4.77
CA LEU A 205 16.52 -3.47 4.43
C LEU A 205 15.57 -2.28 4.59
N TRP A 206 15.79 -1.49 5.66
CA TRP A 206 14.86 -0.46 6.08
C TRP A 206 15.19 0.86 5.42
N ALA A 207 14.19 1.67 5.10
CA ALA A 207 14.43 3.04 4.75
C ALA A 207 14.80 3.79 6.04
N THR A 208 16.09 4.07 6.22
CA THR A 208 16.59 4.71 7.46
C THR A 208 16.52 6.22 7.31
N TYR A 209 15.82 6.86 8.25
CA TYR A 209 15.65 8.31 8.32
C TYR A 209 16.32 8.81 9.60
N PRO A 210 17.09 9.92 9.57
CA PRO A 210 17.43 10.64 10.80
C PRO A 210 16.16 10.93 11.58
N ASN A 211 16.17 10.75 12.89
CA ASN A 211 14.98 10.96 13.71
C ASN A 211 14.84 12.44 14.10
N PRO A 212 13.91 13.20 13.50
CA PRO A 212 13.67 14.59 13.91
C PRO A 212 12.99 14.71 15.28
N PHE A 213 12.62 13.57 15.89
CA PHE A 213 11.91 13.48 17.16
C PHE A 213 12.78 12.89 18.27
N GLU A 214 14.10 12.76 18.09
CA GLU A 214 15.00 12.26 19.13
C GLU A 214 14.79 12.99 20.46
N ASP A 215 14.64 12.22 21.54
CA ASP A 215 14.37 12.70 22.91
C ASP A 215 13.12 13.59 23.08
N TYR A 216 12.21 13.62 22.10
CA TYR A 216 10.98 14.42 22.19
C TYR A 216 10.01 13.89 23.26
N ASN A 217 9.95 12.57 23.43
CA ASN A 217 9.14 11.88 24.43
C ASN A 217 9.85 10.59 24.89
N GLU A 218 9.27 9.87 25.86
CA GLU A 218 9.87 8.64 26.40
C GLU A 218 10.07 7.54 25.34
N ASP A 219 9.19 7.44 24.35
CA ASP A 219 9.32 6.47 23.25
C ASP A 219 10.42 6.83 22.24
N MET A 220 10.89 8.08 22.23
CA MET A 220 11.97 8.60 21.38
C MET A 220 13.30 8.77 22.09
N LYS A 221 13.39 8.43 23.38
CA LYS A 221 14.58 8.65 24.18
C LYS A 221 15.77 7.85 23.65
N GLY A 222 16.83 8.54 23.24
CA GLY A 222 18.03 7.96 22.63
C GLY A 222 17.78 7.26 21.29
N VAL A 223 16.69 7.58 20.60
CA VAL A 223 16.38 7.05 19.27
C VAL A 223 16.87 8.05 18.24
N SER A 224 18.03 7.82 17.64
CA SER A 224 18.64 8.72 16.65
C SER A 224 18.11 8.53 15.23
N GLU A 225 17.53 7.37 14.92
CA GLU A 225 17.07 6.99 13.59
C GLU A 225 15.70 6.31 13.63
N LEU A 226 14.95 6.46 12.54
CA LEU A 226 13.69 5.78 12.27
C LEU A 226 13.89 4.74 11.17
N LEU A 227 13.47 3.50 11.42
CA LEU A 227 13.54 2.41 10.44
C LEU A 227 12.17 2.25 9.78
N LEU A 228 12.02 2.87 8.61
CA LEU A 228 10.74 2.98 7.91
C LEU A 228 10.62 1.97 6.78
N VAL A 229 9.39 1.59 6.47
CA VAL A 229 9.08 0.59 5.45
C VAL A 229 7.70 0.86 4.85
N ASP A 230 7.41 0.24 3.72
CA ASP A 230 6.13 0.25 3.03
C ASP A 230 4.98 -0.08 4.01
N GLY A 231 3.95 0.77 3.98
CA GLY A 231 2.75 0.63 4.83
C GLY A 231 2.00 -0.68 4.64
N SER A 232 2.06 -1.31 3.48
CA SER A 232 1.36 -2.56 3.16
C SER A 232 1.77 -3.74 4.05
N LEU A 233 2.96 -3.69 4.66
CA LEU A 233 3.42 -4.68 5.64
C LEU A 233 2.64 -4.64 6.98
N THR A 234 1.88 -3.57 7.25
CA THR A 234 1.03 -3.47 8.46
C THR A 234 -0.33 -4.15 8.33
N LEU A 235 -0.55 -4.93 7.26
CA LEU A 235 -1.86 -5.45 6.83
C LEU A 235 -2.92 -4.37 6.50
N GLU A 236 -2.52 -3.11 6.41
CA GLU A 236 -3.34 -1.99 5.98
C GLU A 236 -2.74 -1.42 4.67
N SER A 237 -3.03 -2.03 3.52
CA SER A 237 -2.52 -1.52 2.23
C SER A 237 -3.14 -0.21 1.79
N ASN A 238 -4.35 0.10 2.25
CA ASN A 238 -4.96 1.38 1.95
C ASN A 238 -4.47 2.41 2.99
N PRO A 239 -3.92 3.57 2.57
CA PRO A 239 -3.37 4.58 3.48
C PRO A 239 -4.49 5.39 4.16
N LEU A 240 -5.37 4.72 4.90
CA LEU A 240 -6.56 5.32 5.49
C LEU A 240 -6.29 6.04 6.81
N ARG A 241 -5.23 5.67 7.53
CA ARG A 241 -4.95 6.21 8.87
C ARG A 241 -4.86 7.74 8.89
N PRO A 242 -4.14 8.41 7.98
CA PRO A 242 -4.19 9.87 7.85
C PRO A 242 -5.58 10.46 7.64
N LEU A 243 -6.44 9.76 6.89
CA LEU A 243 -7.71 10.29 6.41
C LEU A 243 -8.81 10.23 7.48
N ILE A 244 -8.71 9.27 8.40
CA ILE A 244 -9.73 9.03 9.42
C ILE A 244 -9.50 9.86 10.70
N ILE A 245 -8.42 10.64 10.75
CA ILE A 245 -8.11 11.51 11.88
C ILE A 245 -9.18 12.62 12.02
N PRO A 246 -9.83 12.78 13.19
CA PRO A 246 -10.93 13.73 13.39
C PRO A 246 -10.59 15.18 13.01
N GLU A 247 -9.35 15.58 13.23
CA GLU A 247 -8.83 16.92 12.94
C GLU A 247 -8.96 17.29 11.46
N ARG A 248 -8.93 16.31 10.54
CA ARG A 248 -9.13 16.54 9.11
C ARG A 248 -10.57 16.76 8.70
N LYS A 249 -11.54 16.40 9.55
CA LYS A 249 -12.99 16.61 9.34
C LYS A 249 -13.48 16.15 7.96
N LEU A 250 -12.98 15.00 7.49
CA LEU A 250 -13.44 14.43 6.21
C LEU A 250 -14.88 13.95 6.31
N ASP A 251 -15.67 14.23 5.27
CA ASP A 251 -17.07 13.81 5.15
C ASP A 251 -17.23 12.50 4.37
N LEU A 252 -16.39 12.33 3.34
CA LEU A 252 -16.40 11.22 2.41
C LEU A 252 -14.96 10.77 2.18
N ILE A 253 -14.74 9.46 2.29
CA ILE A 253 -13.50 8.79 1.92
C ILE A 253 -13.83 7.79 0.81
N ILE A 254 -13.17 7.90 -0.33
CA ILE A 254 -13.29 6.93 -1.43
C ILE A 254 -12.03 6.05 -1.41
N VAL A 255 -12.23 4.74 -1.30
CA VAL A 255 -11.15 3.75 -1.19
C VAL A 255 -11.19 2.85 -2.40
N TYR A 256 -10.18 2.98 -3.26
CA TYR A 256 -9.90 1.97 -4.27
C TYR A 256 -8.97 0.91 -3.69
N GLU A 257 -9.37 -0.35 -3.75
CA GLU A 257 -8.59 -1.47 -3.21
C GLU A 257 -8.26 -2.46 -4.32
N ALA A 258 -6.97 -2.72 -4.53
CA ALA A 258 -6.46 -3.70 -5.50
C ALA A 258 -5.46 -4.65 -4.82
N SER A 259 -5.81 -5.12 -3.62
CA SER A 259 -5.02 -6.09 -2.88
C SER A 259 -5.28 -7.52 -3.38
N SER A 260 -4.48 -8.48 -2.89
CA SER A 260 -4.57 -9.91 -3.26
C SER A 260 -4.85 -10.79 -2.04
N ASP A 261 -5.87 -10.41 -1.25
CA ASP A 261 -6.18 -11.04 0.05
C ASP A 261 -7.07 -12.29 -0.05
N ALA A 262 -7.48 -12.69 -1.25
CA ALA A 262 -8.35 -13.84 -1.52
C ALA A 262 -7.81 -14.74 -2.66
N PRO A 263 -8.38 -15.96 -2.84
CA PRO A 263 -8.09 -16.81 -3.98
C PRO A 263 -8.14 -16.05 -5.31
N ASN A 264 -7.29 -16.47 -6.25
CA ASN A 264 -7.13 -15.80 -7.56
C ASN A 264 -6.70 -14.33 -7.46
N SER A 265 -6.04 -13.93 -6.37
CA SER A 265 -5.54 -12.55 -6.16
C SER A 265 -6.64 -11.47 -6.14
N TRP A 266 -7.87 -11.84 -5.78
CA TRP A 266 -8.97 -10.89 -5.60
C TRP A 266 -8.97 -10.23 -4.21
N VAL A 267 -9.81 -9.20 -4.09
CA VAL A 267 -10.05 -8.45 -2.87
C VAL A 267 -11.18 -9.09 -2.05
N ASN A 268 -11.08 -9.05 -0.72
CA ASN A 268 -12.12 -9.55 0.18
C ASN A 268 -12.44 -8.64 1.38
N GLY A 269 -11.91 -7.40 1.39
CA GLY A 269 -12.15 -6.39 2.44
C GLY A 269 -11.28 -6.52 3.70
N THR A 270 -10.25 -7.38 3.65
CA THR A 270 -9.30 -7.57 4.76
C THR A 270 -8.67 -6.27 5.25
N ASN A 271 -8.21 -5.40 4.34
CA ASN A 271 -7.55 -4.15 4.71
C ASN A 271 -8.52 -3.21 5.43
N LEU A 272 -9.76 -3.07 4.94
CA LEU A 272 -10.78 -2.26 5.61
C LEU A 272 -11.10 -2.74 7.03
N ILE A 273 -11.18 -4.06 7.24
CA ILE A 273 -11.42 -4.64 8.56
C ILE A 273 -10.24 -4.34 9.50
N ASN A 274 -9.00 -4.44 9.01
CA ASN A 274 -7.82 -4.12 9.80
C ASN A 274 -7.83 -2.64 10.21
N THR A 275 -8.12 -1.72 9.28
CA THR A 275 -8.30 -0.30 9.60
C THR A 275 -9.42 -0.06 10.60
N ALA A 276 -10.56 -0.75 10.49
CA ALA A 276 -11.65 -0.62 11.46
C ALA A 276 -11.23 -1.07 12.88
N VAL A 277 -10.49 -2.18 12.98
CA VAL A 277 -9.96 -2.68 14.25
C VAL A 277 -8.97 -1.69 14.85
N THR A 278 -8.03 -1.19 14.03
CA THR A 278 -7.06 -0.18 14.41
C THR A 278 -7.76 1.09 14.90
N ALA A 279 -8.68 1.66 14.11
CA ALA A 279 -9.44 2.85 14.46
C ALA A 279 -10.20 2.68 15.78
N SER A 280 -10.85 1.53 15.99
CA SER A 280 -11.57 1.23 17.23
C SER A 280 -10.65 1.20 18.46
N GLN A 281 -9.45 0.64 18.34
CA GLN A 281 -8.47 0.62 19.44
C GLN A 281 -7.96 2.03 19.77
N GLY A 282 -7.95 2.91 18.77
CA GLY A 282 -7.59 4.32 18.92
C GLY A 282 -8.69 5.27 19.32
N ASN A 283 -9.91 4.77 19.50
CA ASN A 283 -11.10 5.60 19.64
C ASN A 283 -11.26 6.63 18.49
N ILE A 284 -10.84 6.24 17.28
CA ILE A 284 -11.00 7.04 16.06
C ILE A 284 -12.33 6.66 15.40
N PRO A 285 -13.22 7.62 15.09
CA PRO A 285 -14.46 7.36 14.38
C PRO A 285 -14.20 6.74 12.99
N PHE A 286 -14.70 5.52 12.79
CA PHE A 286 -14.65 4.82 11.50
C PHE A 286 -15.96 4.05 11.27
N PRO A 287 -16.43 3.89 10.02
CA PRO A 287 -17.61 3.08 9.73
C PRO A 287 -17.48 1.65 10.24
N LYS A 288 -18.60 1.06 10.64
CA LYS A 288 -18.66 -0.38 10.88
C LYS A 288 -18.41 -1.09 9.55
N ILE A 289 -17.47 -2.04 9.57
CA ILE A 289 -17.15 -2.91 8.44
C ILE A 289 -17.55 -4.35 8.81
N PRO A 290 -18.31 -5.07 7.96
CA PRO A 290 -18.62 -6.48 8.19
C PRO A 290 -17.36 -7.36 8.15
N ASP A 291 -17.45 -8.56 8.71
CA ASP A 291 -16.37 -9.55 8.55
C ASP A 291 -16.23 -9.99 7.08
N VAL A 292 -15.05 -10.57 6.75
CA VAL A 292 -14.73 -11.07 5.40
C VAL A 292 -15.81 -12.03 4.90
N ASN A 293 -16.34 -12.87 5.79
CA ASN A 293 -17.36 -13.83 5.43
C ASN A 293 -18.63 -13.15 4.90
N THR A 294 -19.10 -12.12 5.60
CA THR A 294 -20.26 -11.33 5.22
C THR A 294 -19.99 -10.53 3.95
N ILE A 295 -18.82 -9.90 3.81
CA ILE A 295 -18.43 -9.15 2.61
C ILE A 295 -18.54 -10.02 1.36
N VAL A 296 -17.92 -11.20 1.40
CA VAL A 296 -17.93 -12.14 0.28
C VAL A 296 -19.34 -12.73 0.11
N ALA A 297 -20.01 -13.09 1.20
CA ALA A 297 -21.31 -13.73 1.13
C ALA A 297 -22.41 -12.86 0.52
N GLN A 298 -22.30 -11.54 0.68
CA GLN A 298 -23.21 -10.53 0.15
C GLN A 298 -22.71 -9.89 -1.15
N ASN A 299 -21.66 -10.44 -1.79
CA ASN A 299 -21.05 -9.92 -3.02
C ASN A 299 -20.55 -8.47 -2.91
N LEU A 300 -20.23 -7.97 -1.71
CA LEU A 300 -19.76 -6.60 -1.51
C LEU A 300 -18.36 -6.40 -2.09
N SER A 301 -17.55 -7.47 -2.19
CA SER A 301 -16.23 -7.43 -2.85
C SER A 301 -16.30 -7.42 -4.38
N PHE A 302 -17.51 -7.46 -4.97
CA PHE A 302 -17.73 -7.48 -6.42
C PHE A 302 -18.45 -6.21 -6.92
N GLN A 303 -18.62 -5.20 -6.08
CA GLN A 303 -19.25 -3.93 -6.45
C GLN A 303 -18.89 -2.76 -5.51
N PRO A 304 -19.01 -1.51 -6.00
CA PRO A 304 -18.99 -0.33 -5.14
C PRO A 304 -19.98 -0.44 -3.98
N THR A 305 -19.52 -0.17 -2.77
CA THR A 305 -20.35 -0.28 -1.55
C THR A 305 -20.08 0.89 -0.61
N PHE A 306 -21.14 1.52 -0.10
CA PHE A 306 -21.04 2.50 0.97
C PHE A 306 -21.05 1.84 2.36
N PHE A 307 -20.24 2.36 3.27
CA PHE A 307 -20.26 2.03 4.69
C PHE A 307 -20.44 3.29 5.54
N GLY A 308 -21.20 3.17 6.64
CA GLY A 308 -21.40 4.27 7.58
C GLY A 308 -22.55 5.23 7.24
N CYS A 309 -23.49 4.84 6.38
CA CYS A 309 -24.59 5.73 5.98
C CYS A 309 -25.48 6.20 7.14
N ASN A 310 -25.56 5.41 8.20
CA ASN A 310 -26.30 5.71 9.43
C ASN A 310 -25.38 5.93 10.65
N ALA A 311 -24.08 6.13 10.43
CA ALA A 311 -23.12 6.39 11.51
C ALA A 311 -23.32 7.79 12.13
N SER A 312 -22.61 8.14 13.21
CA SER A 312 -22.64 9.49 13.82
C SER A 312 -21.95 10.55 12.95
N SER A 313 -22.16 11.84 13.23
CA SER A 313 -21.69 12.95 12.36
C SER A 313 -20.19 13.12 12.39
N SER A 314 -19.54 12.55 13.40
CA SER A 314 -18.09 12.43 13.53
C SER A 314 -17.48 11.34 12.66
N THR A 315 -18.29 10.42 12.11
CA THR A 315 -17.80 9.29 11.30
C THR A 315 -17.94 9.62 9.81
N PRO A 316 -16.84 9.57 9.02
CA PRO A 316 -16.91 9.80 7.58
C PRO A 316 -17.73 8.71 6.88
N LEU A 317 -18.42 9.07 5.80
CA LEU A 317 -18.96 8.09 4.86
C LEU A 317 -17.79 7.45 4.10
N LEU A 318 -17.78 6.13 3.97
CA LEU A 318 -16.77 5.40 3.20
C LEU A 318 -17.41 4.82 1.95
N LEU A 319 -16.88 5.14 0.77
CA LEU A 319 -17.18 4.45 -0.49
C LEU A 319 -16.01 3.51 -0.81
N TRP A 320 -16.27 2.21 -0.83
CA TRP A 320 -15.28 1.22 -1.18
C TRP A 320 -15.47 0.75 -2.62
N LEU A 321 -14.38 0.76 -3.39
CA LEU A 321 -14.27 0.33 -4.77
C LEU A 321 -13.28 -0.85 -4.83
N PRO A 322 -13.75 -2.09 -4.61
CA PRO A 322 -12.88 -3.26 -4.70
C PRO A 322 -12.58 -3.58 -6.17
N ASN A 323 -11.31 -3.87 -6.47
CA ASN A 323 -10.92 -4.41 -7.76
C ASN A 323 -11.60 -5.76 -7.97
N ALA A 324 -12.37 -5.83 -9.03
CA ALA A 324 -13.21 -6.96 -9.41
C ALA A 324 -13.39 -6.93 -10.94
N PRO A 325 -13.64 -8.07 -11.59
CA PRO A 325 -13.82 -8.10 -13.02
C PRO A 325 -15.19 -7.53 -13.41
N TRP A 326 -15.19 -6.36 -14.04
CA TRP A 326 -16.35 -5.69 -14.62
C TRP A 326 -16.34 -5.83 -16.15
N THR A 327 -15.22 -5.50 -16.80
CA THR A 327 -15.02 -5.70 -18.25
C THR A 327 -13.96 -6.72 -18.59
N GLY A 328 -13.02 -6.98 -17.68
CA GLY A 328 -11.95 -7.95 -17.89
C GLY A 328 -11.29 -8.38 -16.58
N TYR A 329 -10.34 -9.30 -16.69
CA TYR A 329 -9.58 -9.80 -15.54
C TYR A 329 -8.37 -8.90 -15.26
N THR A 330 -8.35 -8.29 -14.07
CA THR A 330 -7.34 -7.29 -13.65
C THR A 330 -6.61 -7.69 -12.37
N ASN A 331 -6.73 -8.95 -11.95
CA ASN A 331 -6.03 -9.56 -10.82
C ASN A 331 -4.57 -9.90 -11.16
N TYR A 332 -3.87 -8.94 -11.76
CA TYR A 332 -2.45 -9.06 -12.10
C TYR A 332 -1.60 -9.24 -10.84
N SER A 333 -0.51 -10.00 -10.96
CA SER A 333 0.42 -10.18 -9.85
C SER A 333 1.19 -8.89 -9.59
N TYR A 334 1.42 -8.56 -8.32
CA TYR A 334 2.32 -7.46 -7.93
C TYR A 334 3.77 -7.66 -8.42
N THR A 335 4.15 -8.89 -8.80
CA THR A 335 5.45 -9.21 -9.41
C THR A 335 5.52 -8.91 -10.91
N GLN A 336 4.41 -8.53 -11.54
CA GLN A 336 4.40 -8.20 -12.97
C GLN A 336 5.09 -6.85 -13.20
N THR A 337 6.21 -6.86 -13.90
CA THR A 337 7.02 -5.66 -14.15
C THR A 337 6.73 -4.98 -15.47
N GLN A 338 5.97 -5.62 -16.36
CA GLN A 338 5.65 -5.11 -17.69
C GLN A 338 4.18 -5.37 -17.99
N PHE A 339 3.55 -4.38 -18.60
CA PHE A 339 2.17 -4.46 -19.08
C PHE A 339 2.17 -4.16 -20.57
N THR A 340 1.42 -4.94 -21.33
CA THR A 340 1.16 -4.60 -22.73
C THR A 340 0.15 -3.46 -22.81
N PRO A 341 0.10 -2.69 -23.91
CA PRO A 341 -0.91 -1.62 -24.06
C PRO A 341 -2.34 -2.12 -23.85
N ASN A 342 -2.68 -3.30 -24.37
CA ASN A 342 -4.00 -3.92 -24.17
C ASN A 342 -4.29 -4.20 -22.68
N GLN A 343 -3.31 -4.71 -21.93
CA GLN A 343 -3.48 -4.94 -20.49
C GLN A 343 -3.68 -3.64 -19.72
N VAL A 344 -2.99 -2.55 -20.11
CA VAL A 344 -3.21 -1.22 -19.53
C VAL A 344 -4.63 -0.73 -19.83
N ASP A 345 -5.08 -0.85 -21.08
CA ASP A 345 -6.43 -0.45 -21.49
C ASP A 345 -7.50 -1.24 -20.73
N ILE A 346 -7.35 -2.56 -20.60
CA ILE A 346 -8.24 -3.42 -19.81
C ILE A 346 -8.26 -2.97 -18.34
N ALA A 347 -7.09 -2.71 -17.74
CA ALA A 347 -7.01 -2.29 -16.34
C ALA A 347 -7.71 -0.94 -16.11
N LEU A 348 -7.48 0.04 -16.98
CA LEU A 348 -8.06 1.38 -16.88
C LEU A 348 -9.58 1.35 -17.14
N GLU A 349 -10.02 0.64 -18.18
CA GLU A 349 -11.43 0.51 -18.51
C GLU A 349 -12.19 -0.22 -17.40
N ASN A 350 -11.65 -1.32 -16.88
CA ASN A 350 -12.26 -2.04 -15.77
C ASN A 350 -12.39 -1.18 -14.51
N ALA A 351 -11.34 -0.42 -14.15
CA ALA A 351 -11.38 0.49 -13.02
C ALA A 351 -12.42 1.61 -13.22
N PHE A 352 -12.52 2.17 -14.44
CA PHE A 352 -13.55 3.14 -14.80
C PHE A 352 -14.96 2.55 -14.64
N GLN A 353 -15.20 1.33 -15.12
CA GLN A 353 -16.50 0.67 -15.02
C GLN A 353 -16.86 0.34 -13.57
N VAL A 354 -15.90 -0.08 -12.73
CA VAL A 354 -16.12 -0.21 -11.28
C VAL A 354 -16.54 1.13 -10.68
N ALA A 355 -15.77 2.20 -10.91
CA ALA A 355 -16.02 3.51 -10.30
C ALA A 355 -17.33 4.17 -10.76
N THR A 356 -17.78 3.89 -11.98
CA THR A 356 -18.99 4.47 -12.59
C THR A 356 -20.20 3.54 -12.55
N TYR A 357 -20.09 2.39 -11.87
CA TYR A 357 -21.15 1.40 -11.78
C TYR A 357 -21.65 0.96 -13.17
N GLY A 358 -20.69 0.70 -14.06
CA GLY A 358 -20.91 0.26 -15.43
C GLY A 358 -21.24 1.41 -16.36
N ASN A 359 -20.63 2.59 -16.15
CA ASN A 359 -21.01 3.83 -16.83
C ASN A 359 -22.52 4.10 -16.74
N GLY A 360 -23.11 3.82 -15.57
CA GLY A 360 -24.55 3.92 -15.33
C GLY A 360 -25.42 2.82 -15.95
N SER A 361 -24.86 1.84 -16.67
CA SER A 361 -25.64 0.74 -17.26
C SER A 361 -26.20 -0.25 -16.23
N VAL A 362 -25.54 -0.39 -15.07
CA VAL A 362 -26.01 -1.26 -13.98
C VAL A 362 -26.94 -0.50 -13.03
N ASP A 363 -26.69 0.80 -12.82
CA ASP A 363 -27.59 1.72 -12.12
C ASP A 363 -27.43 3.15 -12.66
N GLU A 364 -28.43 3.62 -13.39
CA GLU A 364 -28.45 4.97 -13.98
C GLU A 364 -28.41 6.10 -12.94
N ASN A 365 -28.79 5.80 -11.68
CA ASN A 365 -28.77 6.77 -10.59
C ASN A 365 -27.41 6.88 -9.89
N TRP A 366 -26.41 6.07 -10.27
CA TRP A 366 -25.10 6.07 -9.62
C TRP A 366 -24.42 7.46 -9.54
N PRO A 367 -24.44 8.30 -10.61
CA PRO A 367 -23.90 9.66 -10.50
C PRO A 367 -24.60 10.50 -9.43
N ALA A 368 -25.92 10.33 -9.25
CA ALA A 368 -26.64 10.99 -8.18
C ALA A 368 -26.22 10.46 -6.80
N CYS A 369 -25.96 9.16 -6.67
CA CYS A 369 -25.46 8.58 -5.43
C CYS A 369 -24.09 9.12 -5.02
N LEU A 370 -23.19 9.36 -5.98
CA LEU A 370 -21.91 10.04 -5.74
C LEU A 370 -22.10 11.50 -5.32
N ALA A 371 -23.02 12.23 -5.96
CA ALA A 371 -23.35 13.60 -5.55
C ALA A 371 -23.92 13.63 -4.12
N CYS A 372 -24.82 12.71 -3.79
CA CYS A 372 -25.38 12.52 -2.46
C CYS A 372 -24.30 12.20 -1.42
N ALA A 373 -23.34 11.34 -1.75
CA ALA A 373 -22.21 11.04 -0.89
C ALA A 373 -21.35 12.28 -0.60
N ALA A 374 -21.08 13.10 -1.62
CA ALA A 374 -20.29 14.32 -1.48
C ALA A 374 -20.94 15.37 -0.57
N ILE A 375 -22.27 15.47 -0.58
CA ILE A 375 -23.00 16.46 0.25
C ILE A 375 -23.49 15.92 1.59
N LYS A 376 -23.47 14.59 1.81
CA LYS A 376 -24.07 13.95 3.00
C LYS A 376 -23.55 14.55 4.31
N GLY A 377 -22.24 14.74 4.45
CA GLY A 377 -21.66 15.31 5.66
C GLY A 377 -22.13 16.74 5.93
N SER A 378 -22.26 17.56 4.88
CA SER A 378 -22.79 18.93 4.98
C SER A 378 -24.26 18.95 5.39
N LEU A 379 -25.11 18.11 4.79
CA LEU A 379 -26.53 18.00 5.17
C LEU A 379 -26.68 17.66 6.65
N ARG A 380 -25.89 16.71 7.14
CA ARG A 380 -25.91 16.29 8.55
C ARG A 380 -25.45 17.38 9.51
N ARG A 381 -24.42 18.15 9.17
CA ARG A 381 -23.93 19.26 10.01
C ARG A 381 -24.95 20.40 10.12
N LEU A 382 -25.69 20.63 9.04
CA LEU A 382 -26.68 21.71 8.95
C LEU A 382 -28.07 21.27 9.41
N ASP A 383 -28.23 20.03 9.87
CA ASP A 383 -29.52 19.42 10.24
C ASP A 383 -30.57 19.53 9.12
N ILE A 384 -30.12 19.34 7.87
CA ILE A 384 -30.96 19.35 6.67
C ILE A 384 -31.37 17.92 6.34
N GLU A 385 -32.67 17.69 6.17
CA GLU A 385 -33.20 16.40 5.74
C GLU A 385 -32.61 15.98 4.39
N MET A 386 -32.29 14.70 4.28
CA MET A 386 -31.70 14.14 3.08
C MET A 386 -32.72 14.11 1.94
N PRO A 387 -32.39 14.55 0.72
CA PRO A 387 -33.30 14.41 -0.41
C PRO A 387 -33.65 12.95 -0.65
N ARG A 388 -34.91 12.67 -1.02
CA ARG A 388 -35.41 11.31 -1.30
C ARG A 388 -34.52 10.52 -2.27
N GLN A 389 -33.95 11.17 -3.28
CA GLN A 389 -33.03 10.54 -4.22
C GLN A 389 -31.76 10.00 -3.51
N CYS A 390 -31.25 10.73 -2.53
CA CYS A 390 -30.11 10.31 -1.73
C CYS A 390 -30.47 9.18 -0.76
N GLU A 391 -31.67 9.20 -0.18
CA GLU A 391 -32.18 8.09 0.64
C GLU A 391 -32.21 6.79 -0.17
N GLN A 392 -32.82 6.82 -1.36
CA GLN A 392 -32.89 5.67 -2.27
C GLN A 392 -31.50 5.15 -2.68
N CYS A 393 -30.55 6.06 -2.93
CA CYS A 393 -29.17 5.70 -3.20
C CYS A 393 -28.53 4.91 -2.05
N PHE A 394 -28.68 5.38 -0.81
CA PHE A 394 -28.10 4.69 0.35
C PHE A 394 -28.87 3.42 0.73
N GLU A 395 -30.18 3.35 0.51
CA GLU A 395 -30.94 2.10 0.66
C GLU A 395 -30.41 0.98 -0.24
N ARG A 396 -29.98 1.34 -1.46
CA ARG A 396 -29.52 0.38 -2.47
C ARG A 396 -28.05 0.01 -2.34
N HIS A 397 -27.19 1.00 -2.10
CA HIS A 397 -25.73 0.85 -2.22
C HIS A 397 -24.99 0.86 -0.88
N CYS A 398 -25.70 1.09 0.23
CA CYS A 398 -25.09 1.01 1.55
C CYS A 398 -25.23 -0.37 2.16
N TRP A 399 -24.15 -0.86 2.78
CA TRP A 399 -24.27 -2.02 3.64
C TRP A 399 -25.21 -1.71 4.82
N ASN A 400 -26.29 -2.48 4.91
CA ASN A 400 -27.40 -2.23 5.84
C ASN A 400 -27.14 -2.76 7.27
N GLY A 401 -25.96 -3.31 7.55
CA GLY A 401 -25.60 -3.87 8.85
C GLY A 401 -25.97 -5.35 9.05
N THR A 402 -26.56 -6.00 8.06
CA THR A 402 -26.85 -7.45 8.13
C THR A 402 -25.58 -8.28 7.98
N VAL A 403 -25.48 -9.34 8.77
CA VAL A 403 -24.38 -10.31 8.74
C VAL A 403 -24.81 -11.60 8.04
N SER A 404 -23.85 -12.35 7.50
CA SER A 404 -24.12 -13.63 6.86
C SER A 404 -23.45 -14.79 7.61
N GLU A 405 -24.21 -15.85 7.88
CA GLU A 405 -23.70 -17.12 8.40
C GLU A 405 -23.19 -18.06 7.28
N ARG A 406 -23.50 -17.77 6.01
CA ARG A 406 -23.00 -18.55 4.86
C ARG A 406 -21.49 -18.41 4.80
N LYS A 407 -20.78 -19.53 4.87
CA LYS A 407 -19.32 -19.54 4.74
C LYS A 407 -18.90 -19.19 3.31
N ALA A 408 -17.97 -18.24 3.18
CA ALA A 408 -17.24 -17.97 1.96
C ALA A 408 -16.39 -19.19 1.57
N THR A 409 -16.32 -19.47 0.28
CA THR A 409 -15.63 -20.60 -0.33
C THR A 409 -14.71 -20.10 -1.44
N ALA A 410 -13.79 -20.95 -1.90
CA ALA A 410 -12.96 -20.61 -3.07
C ALA A 410 -13.81 -20.34 -4.33
N GLY A 411 -14.98 -20.98 -4.46
CA GLY A 411 -15.90 -20.77 -5.59
C GLY A 411 -16.52 -19.37 -5.63
N ASP A 412 -16.59 -18.66 -4.51
CA ASP A 412 -17.05 -17.26 -4.48
C ASP A 412 -16.08 -16.30 -5.18
N PHE A 413 -14.86 -16.77 -5.47
CA PHE A 413 -13.80 -16.02 -6.17
C PHE A 413 -13.56 -16.52 -7.60
N ASP A 414 -14.42 -17.41 -8.11
CA ASP A 414 -14.50 -17.74 -9.54
C ASP A 414 -15.36 -16.69 -10.26
N LEU A 415 -14.85 -15.47 -10.27
CA LEU A 415 -15.55 -14.30 -10.77
C LEU A 415 -15.52 -14.24 -12.31
N ARG A 416 -16.59 -13.69 -12.88
CA ARG A 416 -16.67 -13.33 -14.30
C ARG A 416 -16.90 -11.84 -14.46
N PRO A 417 -16.47 -11.23 -15.57
CA PRO A 417 -16.75 -9.83 -15.87
C PRO A 417 -18.25 -9.53 -15.78
N ARG A 418 -18.62 -8.57 -14.94
CA ARG A 418 -20.02 -8.18 -14.73
C ARG A 418 -20.73 -7.75 -16.03
N LEU A 419 -20.02 -7.03 -16.90
CA LEU A 419 -20.53 -6.50 -18.15
C LEU A 419 -20.33 -7.44 -19.34
N ASP A 420 -19.54 -8.52 -19.17
CA ASP A 420 -19.40 -9.60 -20.14
C ASP A 420 -19.33 -10.98 -19.44
N PRO A 421 -20.46 -11.54 -18.98
CA PRO A 421 -20.48 -12.82 -18.26
C PRO A 421 -20.08 -14.05 -19.11
N GLU A 422 -20.00 -13.89 -20.43
CA GLU A 422 -19.62 -14.95 -21.37
C GLU A 422 -18.09 -15.05 -21.55
N LEU A 423 -17.36 -14.01 -21.13
CA LEU A 423 -15.90 -13.98 -21.07
C LEU A 423 -15.41 -14.78 -19.85
N SER A 424 -15.14 -16.06 -20.05
CA SER A 424 -14.45 -16.88 -19.05
C SER A 424 -12.97 -16.52 -18.98
N PHE A 425 -12.33 -16.82 -17.85
CA PHE A 425 -10.88 -16.65 -17.69
C PHE A 425 -10.09 -17.38 -18.78
N ALA A 426 -10.51 -18.59 -19.17
CA ALA A 426 -9.86 -19.34 -20.25
C ALA A 426 -9.93 -18.59 -21.59
N LYS A 427 -11.11 -18.06 -21.95
CA LYS A 427 -11.27 -17.26 -23.18
C LYS A 427 -10.41 -16.00 -23.15
N TRP A 428 -10.44 -15.27 -22.02
CA TRP A 428 -9.64 -14.06 -21.82
C TRP A 428 -8.13 -14.35 -21.91
N ASN A 429 -7.67 -15.43 -21.28
CA ASN A 429 -6.28 -15.82 -21.32
C ASN A 429 -5.84 -16.18 -22.75
N GLU A 430 -6.66 -16.86 -23.54
CA GLU A 430 -6.35 -17.14 -24.95
C GLU A 430 -6.40 -15.87 -25.83
N SER A 431 -7.36 -14.96 -25.61
CA SER A 431 -7.56 -13.77 -26.45
C SER A 431 -6.62 -12.62 -26.14
N ASP A 432 -6.37 -12.38 -24.86
CA ASP A 432 -5.74 -11.14 -24.36
C ASP A 432 -4.37 -11.40 -23.75
N TRP A 433 -4.09 -12.64 -23.31
CA TRP A 433 -2.79 -13.02 -22.75
C TRP A 433 -1.90 -13.76 -23.77
N GLU A 434 -2.42 -14.77 -24.48
CA GLU A 434 -1.61 -15.61 -25.39
C GLU A 434 -1.41 -15.04 -26.81
N LYS A 435 -2.37 -14.25 -27.34
CA LYS A 435 -2.21 -13.68 -28.70
C LYS A 435 -0.98 -12.77 -28.83
N GLU A 436 -0.54 -12.15 -27.75
CA GLU A 436 0.63 -11.27 -27.76
C GLU A 436 1.96 -11.99 -27.45
N GLU A 437 1.94 -13.19 -26.83
CA GLU A 437 3.15 -14.04 -26.73
C GLU A 437 3.66 -14.46 -28.12
N SER A 438 2.77 -14.58 -29.12
CA SER A 438 3.15 -14.92 -30.49
C SER A 438 3.94 -13.82 -31.23
N ALA A 439 4.01 -12.60 -30.68
CA ALA A 439 4.81 -11.49 -31.21
C ALA A 439 6.23 -11.42 -30.63
N GLY A 440 6.57 -12.23 -29.62
CA GLY A 440 7.89 -12.30 -28.99
C GLY A 440 8.36 -13.75 -28.82
N GLY A 441 8.91 -14.33 -29.89
CA GLY A 441 9.15 -15.78 -30.00
C GLY A 441 10.06 -16.40 -28.92
N GLY A 442 9.64 -17.58 -28.45
CA GLY A 442 10.45 -18.51 -27.66
C GLY A 442 9.64 -19.72 -27.20
N ASN A 443 9.56 -20.75 -28.05
CA ASN A 443 8.74 -21.94 -27.87
C ASN A 443 9.22 -22.82 -26.69
N ALA A 444 8.37 -23.09 -25.69
CA ALA A 444 8.60 -24.13 -24.68
C ALA A 444 7.31 -24.90 -24.39
N ASN A 445 7.30 -26.15 -24.85
CA ASN A 445 6.18 -27.09 -24.78
C ASN A 445 6.23 -27.83 -23.43
N GLY A 446 5.09 -27.92 -22.72
CA GLY A 446 4.97 -28.70 -21.48
C GLY A 446 3.60 -28.51 -20.84
N GLY A 447 2.73 -29.52 -21.00
CA GLY A 447 1.37 -29.51 -20.45
C GLY A 447 1.34 -29.93 -18.98
N ASP A 448 0.57 -29.19 -18.19
CA ASP A 448 -0.01 -29.69 -16.95
C ASP A 448 -1.36 -28.98 -16.67
N ASN A 449 -2.41 -29.76 -16.42
CA ASN A 449 -3.80 -29.31 -16.29
C ASN A 449 -4.11 -28.97 -14.82
N SER A 450 -3.68 -27.78 -14.39
CA SER A 450 -4.23 -27.13 -13.19
C SER A 450 -4.44 -25.66 -13.48
N ALA A 451 -5.59 -25.11 -13.10
CA ALA A 451 -5.96 -23.70 -13.30
C ALA A 451 -5.20 -22.74 -12.36
N GLY A 452 -3.87 -22.86 -12.36
CA GLY A 452 -2.94 -21.95 -11.71
C GLY A 452 -2.19 -21.17 -12.78
N VAL A 453 -2.12 -19.86 -12.59
CA VAL A 453 -1.34 -18.90 -13.40
C VAL A 453 0.06 -19.47 -13.69
N LYS A 454 0.43 -19.60 -14.98
CA LYS A 454 1.81 -19.91 -15.38
C LYS A 454 2.74 -18.79 -14.90
N LEU A 455 3.48 -19.05 -13.82
CA LEU A 455 4.45 -18.17 -13.16
C LEU A 455 5.75 -17.88 -13.96
N GLY A 456 5.79 -18.13 -15.28
CA GLY A 456 7.04 -18.27 -16.03
C GLY A 456 7.78 -16.98 -16.40
N HIS A 457 7.07 -15.90 -16.77
CA HIS A 457 7.71 -14.69 -17.34
C HIS A 457 7.82 -13.51 -16.36
N SER A 458 6.88 -13.37 -15.42
CA SER A 458 6.89 -12.28 -14.42
C SER A 458 8.10 -12.36 -13.48
N LEU A 459 8.51 -13.57 -13.08
CA LEU A 459 9.67 -13.76 -12.22
C LEU A 459 10.96 -13.39 -12.96
N VAL A 460 11.10 -13.74 -14.25
CA VAL A 460 12.28 -13.41 -15.07
C VAL A 460 12.39 -11.90 -15.28
N GLY A 461 11.29 -11.21 -15.62
CA GLY A 461 11.28 -9.75 -15.80
C GLY A 461 11.60 -8.99 -14.51
N LEU A 462 11.13 -9.49 -13.37
CA LEU A 462 11.43 -8.93 -12.05
C LEU A 462 12.89 -9.17 -11.64
N VAL A 463 13.40 -10.38 -11.87
CA VAL A 463 14.81 -10.76 -11.67
C VAL A 463 15.75 -9.90 -12.52
N LEU A 464 15.41 -9.66 -13.78
CA LEU A 464 16.16 -8.74 -14.66
C LEU A 464 16.12 -7.29 -14.16
N SER A 465 14.97 -6.85 -13.64
CA SER A 465 14.84 -5.53 -13.03
C SER A 465 15.72 -5.40 -11.79
N LEU A 466 15.79 -6.45 -10.94
CA LEU A 466 16.64 -6.48 -9.75
C LEU A 466 18.13 -6.48 -10.11
N MET A 467 18.54 -7.23 -11.14
CA MET A 467 19.90 -7.17 -11.66
C MET A 467 20.24 -5.77 -12.21
N ALA A 468 19.29 -5.11 -12.91
CA ALA A 468 19.48 -3.74 -13.37
C ALA A 468 19.55 -2.75 -12.21
N MET A 469 18.78 -2.95 -11.14
CA MET A 469 18.88 -2.15 -9.90
C MET A 469 20.23 -2.29 -9.23
N ALA A 470 20.74 -3.52 -9.15
CA ALA A 470 22.08 -3.83 -8.66
C ALA A 470 23.16 -3.04 -9.43
N SER A 471 23.05 -2.93 -10.76
CA SER A 471 23.98 -2.14 -11.57
C SER A 471 23.93 -0.62 -11.38
N LEU A 472 22.97 -0.09 -10.62
CA LEU A 472 22.87 1.34 -10.28
C LEU A 472 23.63 1.71 -8.98
N LEU A 473 24.08 0.71 -8.21
CA LEU A 473 24.98 0.85 -7.08
C LEU A 473 26.40 1.15 -7.58
#